data_AF-G8JR64-F1
#
_entry.id   AF-G8JR64-F1
#
_cell.length_a   1.000
_cell.length_b   1.000
_cell.length_c   1.000
_cell.angle_alpha   90.00
_cell.angle_beta   90.00
_cell.angle_gamma   90.00
#
_symmetry.space_group_name_H-M   'P 1'
#
loop_
_entity.id
_entity.type
_entity.pdbx_description
1 polymer ?
#
loop_
_entity_poly.entity_id
_entity_poly.type
_entity_poly.pdbx_seq_one_letter_code
_entity_poly.pdbx_strand_id
1 'polypeptide(L)'
;MTHSMDPKLDKIMTRFNAKVDGGHYYEAQQTLRTVANRYVRGKKWPEAIDFITHGIHSFLEAGQMVLGADLTMYLLEVYNMSGAKCNEGNVARLVQILVGLDAEEPSLKVICTGMNNWSINNGTYKFGDPYLHCVIGKRLLEAGYVYDAERYLLLGTQDTMIKYSELMWDWYVQSGDDKAVGSFLSRLIFSYLSIYNIKYALESSRSFLETFIKNKNPKFEKFEKKHATVYFFPDYSELNFLQVLLIACQTGNAEYFTSLKAQYAEYAESYKQELAFLAIEYFNIRPQKPVNLLQDMMAGFFNGV
;
A
#
# COMPACT_ATOMS: atom_id res chain seq x y z
N MET A 1 -21.38 22.50 1.94
CA MET A 1 -21.42 23.94 1.60
C MET A 1 -20.91 24.08 0.19
N THR A 2 -21.76 24.46 -0.76
CA THR A 2 -21.41 24.69 -2.16
C THR A 2 -20.45 25.87 -2.24
N HIS A 3 -19.17 25.60 -2.50
CA HIS A 3 -18.20 26.65 -2.80
C HIS A 3 -18.61 27.25 -4.15
N SER A 4 -19.22 28.44 -4.12
CA SER A 4 -19.43 29.22 -5.35
C SER A 4 -18.05 29.52 -5.92
N MET A 5 -17.69 28.89 -7.03
CA MET A 5 -16.45 29.20 -7.77
C MET A 5 -16.43 30.69 -8.15
N ASP A 6 -15.24 31.30 -8.10
CA ASP A 6 -15.02 32.67 -8.56
C ASP A 6 -15.40 32.76 -10.05
N PRO A 7 -16.36 33.61 -10.47
CA PRO A 7 -16.76 33.75 -11.87
C PRO A 7 -15.60 34.06 -12.83
N LYS A 8 -14.50 34.61 -12.30
CA LYS A 8 -13.27 34.82 -13.08
C LYS A 8 -12.54 33.52 -13.38
N LEU A 9 -12.56 32.56 -12.46
CA LEU A 9 -11.94 31.24 -12.64
C LEU A 9 -12.69 30.43 -13.71
N ASP A 10 -14.02 30.45 -13.70
CA ASP A 10 -14.85 29.76 -14.70
C ASP A 10 -14.54 30.23 -16.13
N LYS A 11 -14.38 31.54 -16.31
CA LYS A 11 -14.01 32.12 -17.61
C LYS A 11 -12.61 31.70 -18.06
N ILE A 12 -11.68 31.53 -17.11
CA ILE A 12 -10.33 31.04 -17.40
C ILE A 12 -10.39 29.55 -17.79
N MET A 13 -11.13 28.73 -17.05
CA MET A 13 -11.32 27.31 -17.36
C MET A 13 -11.96 27.10 -18.73
N THR A 14 -12.99 27.89 -19.07
CA THR A 14 -13.63 27.83 -20.39
C THR A 14 -12.64 28.11 -21.53
N ARG A 15 -11.77 29.12 -21.37
CA ARG A 15 -10.74 29.45 -22.37
C ARG A 15 -9.66 28.39 -22.45
N PHE A 16 -9.32 27.76 -21.32
CA PHE A 16 -8.38 26.66 -21.27
C PHE A 16 -8.95 25.44 -22.02
N ASN A 17 -10.19 25.05 -21.76
CA ASN A 17 -10.85 23.92 -22.45
C ASN A 17 -10.89 24.14 -23.96
N ALA A 18 -11.26 25.34 -24.42
CA ALA A 18 -11.25 25.65 -25.86
C ALA A 18 -9.87 25.42 -26.53
N LYS A 19 -8.76 25.60 -25.80
CA LYS A 19 -7.42 25.29 -26.32
C LYS A 19 -7.15 23.78 -26.33
N VAL A 20 -7.57 23.06 -25.30
CA VAL A 20 -7.44 21.60 -25.21
C VAL A 20 -8.26 20.93 -26.33
N ASP A 21 -9.51 21.34 -26.51
CA ASP A 21 -10.41 20.87 -27.56
C ASP A 21 -9.89 21.19 -28.97
N GLY A 22 -9.20 22.33 -29.11
CA GLY A 22 -8.51 22.72 -30.34
C GLY A 22 -7.17 22.00 -30.60
N GLY A 23 -6.75 21.09 -29.72
CA GLY A 23 -5.47 20.37 -29.84
C GLY A 23 -4.23 21.22 -29.54
N HIS A 24 -4.39 22.44 -29.01
CA HIS A 24 -3.30 23.36 -28.67
C HIS A 24 -2.71 23.04 -27.28
N TYR A 25 -2.34 21.78 -27.03
CA TYR A 25 -1.99 21.27 -25.69
C TYR A 25 -0.80 21.99 -25.04
N TYR A 26 0.27 22.24 -25.80
CA TYR A 26 1.45 22.95 -25.29
C TYR A 26 1.10 24.38 -24.84
N GLU A 27 0.32 25.11 -25.65
CA GLU A 27 -0.12 26.45 -25.30
C GLU A 27 -1.09 26.44 -24.11
N ALA A 28 -1.96 25.44 -24.04
CA ALA A 28 -2.87 25.25 -22.91
C ALA A 28 -2.07 25.06 -21.61
N GLN A 29 -1.04 24.20 -21.61
CA GLN A 29 -0.17 23.94 -20.46
C GLN A 29 0.59 25.21 -20.02
N GLN A 30 1.19 25.95 -20.96
CA GLN A 30 1.90 27.21 -20.65
C GLN A 30 0.97 28.27 -20.06
N THR A 31 -0.24 28.38 -20.62
CA THR A 31 -1.27 29.31 -20.13
C THR A 31 -1.68 28.92 -18.72
N LEU A 32 -1.89 27.61 -18.49
CA LEU A 32 -2.28 27.07 -17.19
C LEU A 32 -1.22 27.38 -16.13
N ARG A 33 0.05 27.04 -16.40
CA ARG A 33 1.16 27.29 -15.46
C ARG A 33 1.31 28.78 -15.15
N THR A 34 1.16 29.66 -16.14
CA THR A 34 1.23 31.11 -15.93
C THR A 34 0.15 31.61 -14.96
N VAL A 35 -1.10 31.17 -15.17
CA VAL A 35 -2.24 31.59 -14.34
C VAL A 35 -2.16 30.95 -12.94
N ALA A 36 -1.84 29.67 -12.85
CA ALA A 36 -1.64 28.97 -11.57
C ALA A 36 -0.53 29.63 -10.74
N ASN A 37 0.62 29.96 -11.34
CA ASN A 37 1.70 30.68 -10.66
C ASN A 37 1.28 32.06 -10.15
N ARG A 38 0.39 32.75 -10.85
CA ARG A 38 -0.17 34.02 -10.36
C ARG A 38 -1.05 33.81 -9.12
N TYR A 39 -1.87 32.75 -9.10
CA TYR A 39 -2.65 32.39 -7.90
C TYR A 39 -1.74 32.00 -6.74
N VAL A 40 -0.72 31.17 -6.98
CA VAL A 40 0.30 30.77 -5.99
C VAL A 40 1.01 31.99 -5.39
N ARG A 41 1.51 32.92 -6.22
CA ARG A 41 2.15 34.16 -5.75
C ARG A 41 1.20 35.04 -4.93
N GLY A 42 -0.08 35.04 -5.30
CA GLY A 42 -1.14 35.72 -4.55
C GLY A 42 -1.63 34.96 -3.32
N LYS A 43 -1.04 33.80 -2.99
CA LYS A 43 -1.49 32.88 -1.92
C LYS A 43 -2.96 32.48 -2.03
N LYS A 44 -3.49 32.47 -3.25
CA LYS A 44 -4.84 32.02 -3.61
C LYS A 44 -4.81 30.51 -3.84
N TRP A 45 -4.60 29.76 -2.76
CA TRP A 45 -4.35 28.32 -2.82
C TRP A 45 -5.55 27.51 -3.34
N PRO A 46 -6.80 27.76 -2.90
CA PRO A 46 -7.94 27.03 -3.44
C PRO A 46 -8.08 27.19 -4.95
N GLU A 47 -7.98 28.42 -5.46
CA GLU A 47 -8.09 28.69 -6.90
C GLU A 47 -6.93 28.08 -7.70
N ALA A 48 -5.71 28.08 -7.16
CA ALA A 48 -4.58 27.42 -7.79
C ALA A 48 -4.79 25.90 -7.87
N ILE A 49 -5.18 25.28 -6.76
CA ILE A 49 -5.41 23.84 -6.65
C ILE A 49 -6.52 23.41 -7.61
N ASP A 50 -7.68 24.07 -7.57
CA ASP A 50 -8.82 23.70 -8.40
C ASP A 50 -8.51 23.88 -9.89
N PHE A 51 -7.78 24.95 -10.26
CA PHE A 51 -7.37 25.16 -11.65
C PHE A 51 -6.36 24.14 -12.17
N ILE A 52 -5.35 23.79 -11.36
CA ILE A 52 -4.36 22.76 -11.72
C ILE A 52 -5.05 21.41 -11.86
N THR A 53 -5.93 21.07 -10.91
CA THR A 53 -6.70 19.82 -10.91
C THR A 53 -7.56 19.68 -12.17
N HIS A 54 -8.29 20.74 -12.51
CA HIS A 54 -9.08 20.80 -13.74
C HIS A 54 -8.22 20.55 -14.99
N GLY A 55 -7.04 21.18 -15.03
CA GLY A 55 -6.09 20.98 -16.13
C GLY A 55 -5.55 19.57 -16.23
N ILE A 56 -5.25 18.92 -15.10
CA ILE A 56 -4.83 17.52 -15.07
C ILE A 56 -5.91 16.65 -15.71
N HIS A 57 -7.14 16.70 -15.23
CA HIS A 57 -8.23 15.89 -15.78
C HIS A 57 -8.47 16.16 -17.26
N SER A 58 -8.47 17.43 -17.68
CA SER A 58 -8.65 17.78 -19.10
C SER A 58 -7.55 17.20 -20.00
N PHE A 59 -6.30 17.15 -19.53
CA PHE A 59 -5.21 16.52 -20.28
C PHE A 59 -5.31 15.01 -20.30
N LEU A 60 -5.66 14.38 -19.17
CA LEU A 60 -5.86 12.93 -19.11
C LEU A 60 -7.01 12.48 -20.02
N GLU A 61 -8.14 13.19 -20.01
CA GLU A 61 -9.29 12.94 -20.89
C GLU A 61 -8.95 13.13 -22.38
N ALA A 62 -8.05 14.07 -22.70
CA ALA A 62 -7.54 14.28 -24.06
C ALA A 62 -6.39 13.32 -24.47
N GLY A 63 -6.08 12.30 -23.64
CA GLY A 63 -5.01 11.33 -23.89
C GLY A 63 -3.59 11.90 -23.76
N GLN A 64 -3.43 13.10 -23.18
CA GLN A 64 -2.14 13.75 -22.95
C GLN A 64 -1.55 13.35 -21.59
N MET A 65 -1.23 12.06 -21.43
CA MET A 65 -0.79 11.46 -20.16
C MET A 65 0.44 12.16 -19.56
N VAL A 66 1.45 12.44 -20.39
CA VAL A 66 2.69 13.13 -19.95
C VAL A 66 2.40 14.52 -19.39
N LEU A 67 1.45 15.26 -19.97
CA LEU A 67 1.06 16.59 -19.49
C LEU A 67 0.26 16.51 -18.19
N GLY A 68 -0.64 15.53 -18.08
CA GLY A 68 -1.37 15.24 -16.85
C GLY A 68 -0.43 14.84 -15.71
N ALA A 69 0.54 13.97 -15.99
CA ALA A 69 1.60 13.55 -15.06
C ALA A 69 2.45 14.73 -14.56
N ASP A 70 2.92 15.58 -15.48
CA ASP A 70 3.67 16.81 -15.15
C ASP A 70 2.87 17.75 -14.24
N LEU A 71 1.61 18.01 -14.56
CA LEU A 71 0.77 18.86 -13.73
C LEU A 71 0.41 18.21 -12.38
N THR A 72 0.39 16.88 -12.30
CA THR A 72 0.20 16.16 -11.03
C THR A 72 1.36 16.42 -10.09
N MET A 73 2.60 16.37 -10.60
CA MET A 73 3.78 16.74 -9.80
C MET A 73 3.72 18.20 -9.35
N TYR A 74 3.30 19.12 -10.24
CA TYR A 74 3.10 20.52 -9.88
C TYR A 74 2.00 20.73 -8.82
N LEU A 75 0.91 19.96 -8.87
CA LEU A 75 -0.12 19.97 -7.84
C LEU A 75 0.45 19.58 -6.47
N LEU A 76 1.28 18.54 -6.41
CA LEU A 76 1.93 18.09 -5.18
C LEU A 76 2.89 19.16 -4.61
N GLU A 77 3.60 19.89 -5.47
CA GLU A 77 4.40 21.04 -5.03
C GLU A 77 3.51 22.13 -4.40
N VAL A 78 2.41 22.49 -5.06
CA VAL A 78 1.46 23.49 -4.55
C VAL A 78 0.79 23.03 -3.24
N TYR A 79 0.49 21.74 -3.10
CA TYR A 79 0.01 21.16 -1.85
C TYR A 79 1.01 21.35 -0.71
N ASN A 80 2.29 21.06 -0.94
CA ASN A 80 3.33 21.26 0.07
C ASN A 80 3.53 22.75 0.40
N MET A 81 3.54 23.63 -0.61
CA MET A 81 3.68 25.08 -0.40
C MET A 81 2.51 25.69 0.38
N SER A 82 1.29 25.21 0.15
CA SER A 82 0.08 25.70 0.81
C SER A 82 -0.16 25.09 2.18
N GLY A 83 0.57 24.02 2.55
CA GLY A 83 0.31 23.23 3.75
C GLY A 83 -1.02 22.47 3.68
N ALA A 84 -1.43 22.07 2.48
CA ALA A 84 -2.67 21.33 2.25
C ALA A 84 -2.66 20.02 3.03
N LYS A 85 -3.58 19.89 4.00
CA LYS A 85 -3.69 18.73 4.88
C LYS A 85 -4.10 17.49 4.10
N CYS A 86 -3.57 16.33 4.51
CA CYS A 86 -4.03 15.03 4.08
C CYS A 86 -5.39 14.73 4.70
N ASN A 87 -6.44 15.25 4.07
CA ASN A 87 -7.84 15.05 4.43
C ASN A 87 -8.58 14.34 3.29
N GLU A 88 -9.80 13.90 3.56
CA GLU A 88 -10.62 13.14 2.61
C GLU A 88 -10.74 13.82 1.24
N GLY A 89 -10.98 15.14 1.19
CA GLY A 89 -11.13 15.86 -0.08
C GLY A 89 -9.85 15.91 -0.92
N ASN A 90 -8.71 16.17 -0.29
CA ASN A 90 -7.43 16.21 -1.00
C ASN A 90 -6.96 14.82 -1.42
N VAL A 91 -7.19 13.80 -0.60
CA VAL A 91 -6.91 12.39 -0.93
C VAL A 91 -7.81 11.93 -2.08
N ALA A 92 -9.11 12.20 -2.04
CA ALA A 92 -10.04 11.85 -3.11
C ALA A 92 -9.63 12.46 -4.46
N ARG A 93 -9.17 13.72 -4.45
CA ARG A 93 -8.64 14.38 -5.64
C ARG A 93 -7.42 13.66 -6.22
N LEU A 94 -6.43 13.31 -5.38
CA LEU A 94 -5.24 12.58 -5.84
C LEU A 94 -5.60 11.16 -6.33
N VAL A 95 -6.56 10.51 -5.70
CA VAL A 95 -7.09 9.21 -6.15
C VAL A 95 -7.70 9.31 -7.54
N GLN A 96 -8.55 10.30 -7.80
CA GLN A 96 -9.16 10.50 -9.12
C GLN A 96 -8.11 10.73 -10.20
N ILE A 97 -7.07 11.52 -9.91
CA ILE A 97 -5.94 11.74 -10.81
C ILE A 97 -5.20 10.43 -11.09
N LEU A 98 -4.88 9.67 -10.04
CA LEU A 98 -4.09 8.45 -10.14
C LEU A 98 -4.82 7.33 -10.91
N VAL A 99 -6.15 7.26 -10.79
CA VAL A 99 -6.99 6.34 -11.58
C VAL A 99 -7.07 6.75 -13.05
N GLY A 100 -6.95 8.05 -13.36
CA GLY A 100 -6.98 8.55 -14.75
C GLY A 100 -5.65 8.43 -15.50
N LEU A 101 -4.54 8.20 -14.81
CA LEU A 101 -3.23 7.94 -15.44
C LEU A 101 -3.20 6.54 -16.05
N ASP A 102 -2.47 6.36 -17.14
CA ASP A 102 -2.24 5.03 -17.73
C ASP A 102 -1.23 4.20 -16.91
N ALA A 103 -1.33 2.87 -16.98
CA ALA A 103 -0.42 1.98 -16.23
C ALA A 103 1.01 2.03 -16.81
N GLU A 104 1.14 2.27 -18.11
CA GLU A 104 2.38 2.40 -18.85
C GLU A 104 3.02 3.79 -18.73
N GLU A 105 2.39 4.75 -18.03
CA GLU A 105 2.93 6.10 -17.89
C GLU A 105 4.30 6.08 -17.17
N PRO A 106 5.39 6.53 -17.81
CA PRO A 106 6.75 6.38 -17.27
C PRO A 106 6.95 7.05 -15.90
N SER A 107 6.16 8.08 -15.59
CA SER A 107 6.24 8.81 -14.33
C SER A 107 5.42 8.21 -13.19
N LEU A 108 4.68 7.11 -13.41
CA LEU A 108 3.73 6.55 -12.43
C LEU A 108 4.37 6.29 -11.06
N LYS A 109 5.53 5.61 -11.01
CA LYS A 109 6.25 5.33 -9.75
C LYS A 109 6.63 6.61 -9.00
N VAL A 110 7.06 7.63 -9.72
CA VAL A 110 7.48 8.92 -9.16
C VAL A 110 6.26 9.65 -8.60
N ILE A 111 5.14 9.64 -9.32
CA ILE A 111 3.87 10.23 -8.87
C ILE A 111 3.37 9.51 -7.61
N CYS A 112 3.31 8.18 -7.59
CA CYS A 112 2.94 7.39 -6.43
C CYS A 112 3.81 7.71 -5.20
N THR A 113 5.11 7.86 -5.41
CA THR A 113 6.06 8.24 -4.35
C THR A 113 5.81 9.67 -3.87
N GLY A 114 5.58 10.62 -4.77
CA GLY A 114 5.26 12.01 -4.44
C GLY A 114 3.96 12.15 -3.66
N MET A 115 2.90 11.46 -4.10
CA MET A 115 1.61 11.40 -3.41
C MET A 115 1.76 10.81 -2.00
N ASN A 116 2.52 9.73 -1.87
CA ASN A 116 2.79 9.12 -0.57
C ASN A 116 3.54 10.07 0.37
N ASN A 117 4.63 10.68 -0.10
CA ASN A 117 5.45 11.61 0.68
C ASN A 117 4.63 12.83 1.13
N TRP A 118 3.77 13.36 0.27
CA TRP A 118 2.83 14.42 0.66
C TRP A 118 1.92 13.95 1.79
N SER A 119 1.37 12.74 1.70
CA SER A 119 0.45 12.20 2.71
C SER A 119 1.14 11.96 4.07
N ILE A 120 2.41 11.54 4.07
CA ILE A 120 3.24 11.42 5.28
C ILE A 120 3.45 12.79 5.92
N ASN A 121 3.88 13.78 5.13
CA ASN A 121 4.26 15.09 5.63
C ASN A 121 3.07 15.94 6.08
N ASN A 122 1.87 15.68 5.53
CA ASN A 122 0.68 16.50 5.74
C ASN A 122 -0.47 15.75 6.41
N GLY A 123 -0.25 14.50 6.84
CA GLY A 123 -1.25 13.64 7.48
C GLY A 123 -0.87 13.21 8.90
N THR A 124 -1.62 12.24 9.41
CA THR A 124 -1.42 11.67 10.77
C THR A 124 -0.71 10.32 10.76
N TYR A 125 -0.66 9.66 9.60
CA TYR A 125 -0.11 8.32 9.45
C TYR A 125 1.38 8.39 9.13
N LYS A 126 2.21 7.77 9.96
CA LYS A 126 3.67 7.76 9.86
C LYS A 126 4.20 7.30 8.50
N PHE A 127 3.47 6.41 7.82
CA PHE A 127 3.90 5.80 6.55
C PHE A 127 3.05 6.19 5.35
N GLY A 128 2.09 7.10 5.52
CA GLY A 128 1.18 7.55 4.47
C GLY A 128 -0.25 7.14 4.70
N ASP A 129 -1.15 7.76 3.95
CA ASP A 129 -2.60 7.57 4.08
C ASP A 129 -3.05 6.17 3.59
N PRO A 130 -3.76 5.38 4.41
CA PRO A 130 -4.18 4.02 4.04
C PRO A 130 -5.12 3.96 2.82
N TYR A 131 -5.95 4.97 2.60
CA TYR A 131 -6.88 4.98 1.46
C TYR A 131 -6.13 5.30 0.16
N LEU A 132 -5.20 6.25 0.20
CA LEU A 132 -4.28 6.54 -0.90
C LEU A 132 -3.39 5.32 -1.22
N HIS A 133 -2.89 4.62 -0.21
CA HIS A 133 -2.16 3.37 -0.38
C HIS A 133 -2.97 2.32 -1.14
N CYS A 134 -4.30 2.25 -0.94
CA CYS A 134 -5.14 1.30 -1.68
C CYS A 134 -5.05 1.48 -3.17
N VAL A 135 -5.12 2.73 -3.62
CA VAL A 135 -5.10 3.06 -5.04
C VAL A 135 -3.68 2.94 -5.59
N ILE A 136 -2.68 3.43 -4.85
CA ILE A 136 -1.27 3.29 -5.25
C ILE A 136 -0.90 1.82 -5.45
N GLY A 137 -1.22 0.95 -4.48
CA GLY A 137 -0.89 -0.48 -4.55
C GLY A 137 -1.51 -1.15 -5.77
N LYS A 138 -2.79 -0.91 -6.04
CA LYS A 138 -3.48 -1.46 -7.22
C LYS A 138 -2.87 -0.97 -8.54
N ARG A 139 -2.60 0.33 -8.66
CA ARG A 139 -2.03 0.92 -9.88
C ARG A 139 -0.61 0.44 -10.16
N LEU A 140 0.21 0.26 -9.12
CA LEU A 140 1.54 -0.32 -9.26
C LEU A 140 1.49 -1.79 -9.68
N LEU A 141 0.53 -2.58 -9.17
CA LEU A 141 0.32 -3.95 -9.64
C LEU A 141 -0.07 -4.00 -11.12
N GLU A 142 -1.02 -3.15 -11.53
CA GLU A 142 -1.49 -3.07 -12.92
C GLU A 142 -0.33 -2.69 -13.87
N ALA A 143 0.61 -1.87 -13.41
CA ALA A 143 1.83 -1.50 -14.14
C ALA A 143 2.99 -2.52 -14.04
N GLY A 144 2.78 -3.66 -13.36
CA GLY A 144 3.80 -4.70 -13.20
C GLY A 144 4.88 -4.41 -12.15
N TYR A 145 4.74 -3.36 -11.35
CA TYR A 145 5.67 -2.99 -10.28
C TYR A 145 5.33 -3.73 -8.97
N VAL A 146 5.42 -5.06 -9.00
CA VAL A 146 4.88 -5.91 -7.93
C VAL A 146 5.56 -5.68 -6.57
N TYR A 147 6.88 -5.58 -6.56
CA TYR A 147 7.64 -5.30 -5.33
C TYR A 147 7.35 -3.91 -4.77
N ASP A 148 7.18 -2.91 -5.63
CA ASP A 148 6.81 -1.56 -5.17
C ASP A 148 5.38 -1.53 -4.61
N ALA A 149 4.47 -2.34 -5.16
CA ALA A 149 3.08 -2.41 -4.74
C ALA A 149 2.91 -3.03 -3.35
N GLU A 150 3.73 -4.04 -3.00
CA GLU A 150 3.61 -4.83 -1.77
C GLU A 150 3.49 -3.96 -0.51
N ARG A 151 4.36 -2.94 -0.37
CA ARG A 151 4.33 -2.03 0.78
C ARG A 151 3.02 -1.25 0.92
N TYR A 152 2.44 -0.85 -0.21
CA TYR A 152 1.20 -0.08 -0.22
C TYR A 152 0.00 -0.98 0.06
N LEU A 153 0.03 -2.22 -0.42
CA LEU A 153 -1.02 -3.19 -0.12
C LEU A 153 -1.03 -3.54 1.38
N LEU A 154 0.16 -3.75 1.96
CA LEU A 154 0.36 -4.04 3.37
C LEU A 154 -0.17 -2.92 4.28
N LEU A 155 0.12 -1.66 3.92
CA LEU A 155 -0.20 -0.47 4.73
C LEU A 155 -1.53 0.20 4.35
N GLY A 156 -2.36 -0.47 3.55
CA GLY A 156 -3.65 0.04 3.10
C GLY A 156 -4.82 -0.36 4.01
N THR A 157 -5.97 -0.64 3.40
CA THR A 157 -7.21 -1.02 4.10
C THR A 157 -7.49 -2.51 3.98
N GLN A 158 -8.69 -2.95 4.38
CA GLN A 158 -9.09 -4.36 4.27
C GLN A 158 -9.15 -4.82 2.80
N ASP A 159 -9.50 -3.91 1.90
CA ASP A 159 -9.54 -4.17 0.45
C ASP A 159 -8.14 -4.51 -0.11
N THR A 160 -7.10 -3.81 0.32
CA THR A 160 -5.74 -4.19 -0.06
C THR A 160 -5.21 -5.41 0.65
N MET A 161 -5.70 -5.74 1.85
CA MET A 161 -5.36 -7.01 2.48
C MET A 161 -5.84 -8.20 1.66
N ILE A 162 -7.07 -8.12 1.14
CA ILE A 162 -7.60 -9.11 0.20
C ILE A 162 -6.70 -9.16 -1.03
N LYS A 163 -6.35 -8.00 -1.61
CA LYS A 163 -5.51 -7.94 -2.81
C LYS A 163 -4.09 -8.47 -2.59
N TYR A 164 -3.50 -8.23 -1.42
CA TYR A 164 -2.19 -8.78 -1.07
C TYR A 164 -2.25 -10.31 -0.92
N SER A 165 -3.34 -10.83 -0.34
CA SER A 165 -3.56 -12.27 -0.23
C SER A 165 -3.71 -12.94 -1.59
N GLU A 166 -4.46 -12.31 -2.52
CA GLU A 166 -4.56 -12.74 -3.92
C GLU A 166 -3.18 -12.74 -4.60
N LEU A 167 -2.39 -11.67 -4.42
CA LEU A 167 -1.06 -11.58 -4.99
C LEU A 167 -0.14 -12.71 -4.51
N MET A 168 -0.12 -12.98 -3.20
CA MET A 168 0.68 -14.09 -2.65
C MET A 168 0.22 -15.45 -3.17
N TRP A 169 -1.09 -15.63 -3.37
CA TRP A 169 -1.63 -16.85 -3.96
C TRP A 169 -1.21 -17.02 -5.41
N ASP A 170 -1.32 -15.96 -6.22
CA ASP A 170 -0.94 -15.99 -7.63
C ASP A 170 0.56 -16.25 -7.79
N TRP A 171 1.40 -15.62 -6.96
CA TRP A 171 2.83 -15.90 -6.93
C TRP A 171 3.16 -17.33 -6.49
N TYR A 172 2.44 -17.87 -5.50
CA TYR A 172 2.58 -19.28 -5.14
C TYR A 172 2.25 -20.21 -6.32
N VAL A 173 1.14 -19.96 -7.01
CA VAL A 173 0.73 -20.77 -8.18
C VAL A 173 1.77 -20.68 -9.30
N GLN A 174 2.30 -19.48 -9.56
CA GLN A 174 3.34 -19.26 -10.58
C GLN A 174 4.67 -19.93 -10.23
N SER A 175 5.00 -20.08 -8.94
CA SER A 175 6.24 -20.75 -8.52
C SER A 175 6.31 -22.22 -8.94
N GLY A 176 5.16 -22.88 -9.09
CA GLY A 176 5.07 -24.30 -9.44
C GLY A 176 5.56 -25.28 -8.37
N ASP A 177 6.02 -24.79 -7.20
CA ASP A 177 6.49 -25.63 -6.09
C ASP A 177 5.45 -25.68 -4.97
N ASP A 178 4.73 -26.79 -4.89
CA ASP A 178 3.73 -27.01 -3.85
C ASP A 178 4.31 -26.96 -2.44
N LYS A 179 5.60 -27.28 -2.25
CA LYS A 179 6.24 -27.23 -0.93
C LYS A 179 6.55 -25.80 -0.49
N ALA A 180 6.62 -24.85 -1.42
CA ALA A 180 6.90 -23.44 -1.12
C ALA A 180 5.70 -22.68 -0.53
N VAL A 181 4.52 -23.30 -0.44
CA VAL A 181 3.28 -22.68 0.07
C VAL A 181 3.46 -21.97 1.42
N GLY A 182 4.27 -22.54 2.32
CA GLY A 182 4.52 -21.94 3.63
C GLY A 182 5.32 -20.64 3.56
N SER A 183 6.23 -20.51 2.59
CA SER A 183 6.98 -19.27 2.36
C SER A 183 6.10 -18.11 1.87
N PHE A 184 5.01 -18.39 1.14
CA PHE A 184 4.05 -17.35 0.73
C PHE A 184 3.10 -16.96 1.86
N LEU A 185 2.63 -17.95 2.64
CA LEU A 185 1.82 -17.68 3.83
C LEU A 185 2.63 -16.91 4.90
N SER A 186 3.92 -17.22 5.05
CA SER A 186 4.77 -16.56 6.03
C SER A 186 4.94 -15.08 5.73
N ARG A 187 5.04 -14.67 4.45
CA ARG A 187 5.03 -13.24 4.06
C ARG A 187 3.79 -12.53 4.59
N LEU A 188 2.59 -13.07 4.40
CA LEU A 188 1.35 -12.47 4.93
C LEU A 188 1.39 -12.33 6.45
N ILE A 189 1.72 -13.41 7.16
CA ILE A 189 1.70 -13.46 8.62
C ILE A 189 2.74 -12.51 9.21
N PHE A 190 4.00 -12.60 8.76
CA PHE A 190 5.07 -11.76 9.27
C PHE A 190 4.83 -10.30 8.92
N SER A 191 4.48 -9.95 7.67
CA SER A 191 4.21 -8.57 7.29
C SER A 191 3.13 -7.91 8.17
N TYR A 192 2.02 -8.60 8.44
CA TYR A 192 0.96 -8.03 9.28
C TYR A 192 1.29 -8.02 10.77
N LEU A 193 2.00 -9.04 11.28
CA LEU A 193 2.47 -9.05 12.66
C LEU A 193 3.51 -7.95 12.92
N SER A 194 4.35 -7.65 11.93
CA SER A 194 5.36 -6.57 11.99
C SER A 194 4.77 -5.17 12.18
N ILE A 195 3.50 -4.98 11.80
CA ILE A 195 2.75 -3.72 11.97
C ILE A 195 1.63 -3.83 13.00
N TYR A 196 1.67 -4.85 13.88
CA TYR A 196 0.69 -5.12 14.94
C TYR A 196 -0.75 -5.32 14.46
N ASN A 197 -0.93 -5.70 13.19
CA ASN A 197 -2.24 -5.94 12.62
C ASN A 197 -2.61 -7.42 12.70
N ILE A 198 -2.81 -7.90 13.94
CA ILE A 198 -3.20 -9.31 14.20
C ILE A 198 -4.49 -9.68 13.45
N LYS A 199 -5.43 -8.74 13.33
CA LYS A 199 -6.68 -8.94 12.58
C LYS A 199 -6.40 -9.33 11.13
N TYR A 200 -5.58 -8.56 10.41
CA TYR A 200 -5.27 -8.86 9.01
C TYR A 200 -4.38 -10.08 8.87
N ALA A 201 -3.46 -10.34 9.80
CA ALA A 201 -2.69 -11.59 9.82
C ALA A 201 -3.62 -12.82 9.91
N LEU A 202 -4.66 -12.78 10.76
CA LEU A 202 -5.66 -13.84 10.89
C LEU A 202 -6.55 -13.99 9.66
N GLU A 203 -7.09 -12.87 9.14
CA GLU A 203 -8.00 -12.89 8.00
C GLU A 203 -7.29 -13.33 6.71
N SER A 204 -6.11 -12.78 6.42
CA SER A 204 -5.30 -13.17 5.25
C SER A 204 -4.85 -14.62 5.32
N SER A 205 -4.34 -15.06 6.49
CA SER A 205 -3.92 -16.45 6.70
C SER A 205 -5.08 -17.44 6.49
N ARG A 206 -6.25 -17.15 7.07
CA ARG A 206 -7.44 -17.98 6.87
C ARG A 206 -7.85 -18.06 5.39
N SER A 207 -7.96 -16.91 4.72
CA SER A 207 -8.34 -16.84 3.31
C SER A 207 -7.36 -17.62 2.42
N PHE A 208 -6.06 -17.46 2.67
CA PHE A 208 -5.00 -18.17 1.94
C PHE A 208 -5.08 -19.69 2.16
N LEU A 209 -5.25 -20.14 3.41
CA LEU A 209 -5.35 -21.56 3.75
C LEU A 209 -6.63 -22.21 3.19
N GLU A 210 -7.77 -21.53 3.23
CA GLU A 210 -9.02 -22.01 2.64
C GLU A 210 -8.90 -22.14 1.12
N THR A 211 -8.21 -21.18 0.48
CA THR A 211 -7.90 -21.24 -0.96
C THR A 211 -6.95 -22.39 -1.28
N PHE A 212 -5.93 -22.62 -0.44
CA PHE A 212 -5.02 -23.76 -0.57
C PHE A 212 -5.76 -25.10 -0.46
N ILE A 213 -6.59 -25.26 0.57
CA ILE A 213 -7.42 -26.46 0.76
C ILE A 213 -8.30 -26.72 -0.46
N LYS A 214 -8.99 -25.69 -0.94
CA LYS A 214 -9.92 -25.79 -2.08
C LYS A 214 -9.22 -26.18 -3.38
N ASN A 215 -8.04 -25.61 -3.67
CA ASN A 215 -7.39 -25.77 -4.97
C ASN A 215 -6.38 -26.93 -5.02
N LYS A 216 -5.77 -27.30 -3.90
CA LYS A 216 -4.72 -28.33 -3.84
C LYS A 216 -5.17 -29.62 -3.15
N ASN A 217 -6.31 -29.59 -2.45
CA ASN A 217 -6.89 -30.72 -1.73
C ASN A 217 -5.86 -31.53 -0.89
N PRO A 218 -5.04 -30.85 -0.05
CA PRO A 218 -4.08 -31.52 0.82
C PRO A 218 -4.79 -32.37 1.88
N LYS A 219 -4.08 -33.32 2.49
CA LYS A 219 -4.56 -33.96 3.71
C LYS A 219 -4.51 -32.96 4.86
N PHE A 220 -5.61 -32.83 5.60
CA PHE A 220 -5.66 -31.98 6.77
C PHE A 220 -6.64 -32.47 7.84
N GLU A 221 -6.38 -32.08 9.08
CA GLU A 221 -7.31 -32.20 10.20
C GLU A 221 -7.68 -30.80 10.72
N LYS A 222 -8.97 -30.55 10.96
CA LYS A 222 -9.44 -29.26 11.45
C LYS A 222 -9.64 -29.30 12.96
N PHE A 223 -8.96 -28.41 13.67
CA PHE A 223 -9.11 -28.22 15.11
C PHE A 223 -9.78 -26.87 15.40
N GLU A 224 -10.90 -26.89 16.12
CA GLU A 224 -11.60 -25.69 16.57
C GLU A 224 -11.63 -25.62 18.09
N LYS A 225 -11.09 -24.55 18.67
CA LYS A 225 -11.19 -24.25 20.09
C LYS A 225 -11.54 -22.78 20.30
N LYS A 226 -12.68 -22.53 20.96
CA LYS A 226 -13.21 -21.19 21.30
C LYS A 226 -13.29 -20.24 20.09
N HIS A 227 -12.20 -19.51 19.81
CA HIS A 227 -12.09 -18.46 18.79
C HIS A 227 -10.95 -18.71 17.79
N ALA A 228 -10.30 -19.87 17.83
CA ALA A 228 -9.22 -20.24 16.93
C ALA A 228 -9.56 -21.52 16.15
N THR A 229 -9.38 -21.44 14.84
CA THR A 229 -9.45 -22.57 13.90
C THR A 229 -8.04 -22.81 13.39
N VAL A 230 -7.55 -24.04 13.53
CA VAL A 230 -6.26 -24.48 13.00
C VAL A 230 -6.49 -25.65 12.07
N TYR A 231 -5.86 -25.59 10.90
CA TYR A 231 -5.77 -26.69 9.96
C TYR A 231 -4.41 -27.34 10.13
N PHE A 232 -4.38 -28.57 10.64
CA PHE A 232 -3.16 -29.36 10.73
C PHE A 232 -2.92 -30.09 9.42
N PHE A 233 -1.79 -29.81 8.79
CA PHE A 233 -1.36 -30.41 7.53
C PHE A 233 -0.17 -31.35 7.79
N PRO A 234 -0.33 -32.69 7.74
CA PRO A 234 0.75 -33.63 8.01
C PRO A 234 1.96 -33.45 7.08
N ASP A 235 1.70 -33.13 5.81
CA ASP A 235 2.71 -33.00 4.76
C ASP A 235 3.29 -31.56 4.66
N TYR A 236 2.78 -30.61 5.44
CA TYR A 236 3.16 -29.19 5.39
C TYR A 236 3.40 -28.63 6.79
N SER A 237 4.48 -29.08 7.44
CA SER A 237 4.83 -28.68 8.82
C SER A 237 5.03 -27.18 9.00
N GLU A 238 5.45 -26.47 7.97
CA GLU A 238 5.62 -25.00 8.00
C GLU A 238 4.27 -24.28 8.19
N LEU A 239 3.21 -24.72 7.50
CA LEU A 239 1.87 -24.15 7.67
C LEU A 239 1.36 -24.34 9.09
N ASN A 240 1.70 -25.46 9.74
CA ASN A 240 1.34 -25.72 11.13
C ASN A 240 2.09 -24.77 12.07
N PHE A 241 3.41 -24.62 11.87
CA PHE A 241 4.23 -23.68 12.62
C PHE A 241 3.69 -22.25 12.55
N LEU A 242 3.38 -21.77 11.34
CA LEU A 242 2.90 -20.41 11.10
C LEU A 242 1.52 -20.13 11.74
N GLN A 243 0.59 -21.08 11.67
CA GLN A 243 -0.72 -20.94 12.32
C GLN A 243 -0.59 -20.88 13.85
N VAL A 244 0.25 -21.73 14.43
CA VAL A 244 0.46 -21.73 15.90
C VAL A 244 1.24 -20.50 16.35
N LEU A 245 2.19 -19.99 15.54
CA LEU A 245 2.89 -18.73 15.79
C LEU A 245 1.90 -17.57 15.89
N LEU A 246 0.96 -17.49 14.95
CA LEU A 246 -0.06 -16.45 14.93
C LEU A 246 -0.94 -16.51 16.19
N ILE A 247 -1.30 -17.71 16.64
CA ILE A 247 -2.04 -17.91 17.90
C ILE A 247 -1.18 -17.50 19.10
N ALA A 248 0.10 -17.87 19.14
CA ALA A 248 1.01 -17.46 20.20
C ALA A 248 1.06 -15.93 20.31
N CYS A 249 1.24 -15.21 19.18
CA CYS A 249 1.21 -13.75 19.13
C CYS A 249 -0.13 -13.16 19.58
N GLN A 250 -1.26 -13.76 19.19
CA GLN A 250 -2.59 -13.33 19.63
C GLN A 250 -2.76 -13.47 21.16
N THR A 251 -2.21 -14.53 21.76
CA THR A 251 -2.30 -14.77 23.20
C THR A 251 -1.29 -13.99 24.05
N GLY A 252 -0.18 -13.56 23.45
CA GLY A 252 0.94 -12.95 24.19
C GLY A 252 1.63 -13.89 25.18
N ASN A 253 1.36 -15.20 25.14
CA ASN A 253 1.96 -16.15 26.09
C ASN A 253 3.36 -16.58 25.62
N ALA A 254 4.38 -16.11 26.33
CA ALA A 254 5.79 -16.40 26.04
C ALA A 254 6.15 -17.90 26.14
N GLU A 255 5.45 -18.68 26.96
CA GLU A 255 5.66 -20.13 27.05
C GLU A 255 5.26 -20.82 25.75
N TYR A 256 4.12 -20.42 25.16
CA TYR A 256 3.67 -20.97 23.87
C TYR A 256 4.67 -20.67 22.76
N PHE A 257 5.19 -19.45 22.71
CA PHE A 257 6.23 -19.07 21.77
C PHE A 257 7.53 -19.89 21.95
N THR A 258 7.97 -20.08 23.20
CA THR A 258 9.18 -20.84 23.51
C THR A 258 9.02 -22.32 23.17
N SER A 259 7.90 -22.93 23.55
CA SER A 259 7.59 -24.32 23.20
C SER A 259 7.45 -24.53 21.70
N LEU A 260 6.82 -23.58 20.98
CA LEU A 260 6.70 -23.62 19.53
C LEU A 260 8.07 -23.64 18.85
N LYS A 261 8.99 -22.75 19.26
CA LYS A 261 10.35 -22.72 18.73
C LYS A 261 11.12 -24.01 18.99
N ALA A 262 10.95 -24.63 20.16
CA ALA A 262 11.59 -25.89 20.48
C ALA A 262 11.05 -27.05 19.63
N GLN A 263 9.73 -27.08 19.40
CA GLN A 263 9.07 -28.11 18.60
C GLN A 263 9.38 -28.00 17.09
N TYR A 264 9.54 -26.79 16.59
CA TYR A 264 9.81 -26.48 15.18
C TYR A 264 11.17 -25.81 15.01
N ALA A 265 12.23 -26.47 15.48
CA ALA A 265 13.59 -25.91 15.51
C ALA A 265 14.12 -25.48 14.14
N GLU A 266 13.77 -26.21 13.07
CA GLU A 266 14.12 -25.87 11.69
C GLU A 266 13.56 -24.48 11.29
N TYR A 267 12.23 -24.29 11.43
CA TYR A 267 11.60 -23.01 11.12
C TYR A 267 11.98 -21.90 12.10
N ALA A 268 12.32 -22.25 13.33
CA ALA A 268 12.85 -21.29 14.30
C ALA A 268 14.20 -20.70 13.88
N GLU A 269 15.03 -21.47 13.16
CA GLU A 269 16.27 -20.97 12.56
C GLU A 269 16.01 -20.26 11.22
N SER A 270 15.12 -20.78 10.37
CA SER A 270 14.75 -20.14 9.10
C SER A 270 14.17 -18.74 9.28
N TYR A 271 13.31 -18.55 10.29
CA TYR A 271 12.63 -17.28 10.59
C TYR A 271 13.25 -16.54 11.78
N LYS A 272 14.53 -16.73 12.02
CA LYS A 272 15.21 -16.24 13.23
C LYS A 272 15.09 -14.73 13.43
N GLN A 273 15.13 -13.94 12.35
CA GLN A 273 15.07 -12.48 12.43
C GLN A 273 13.66 -12.00 12.77
N GLU A 274 12.67 -12.54 12.07
CA GLU A 274 11.25 -12.27 12.27
C GLU A 274 10.84 -12.70 13.68
N LEU A 275 11.25 -13.89 14.11
CA LEU A 275 10.96 -14.38 15.46
C LEU A 275 11.68 -13.57 16.55
N ALA A 276 12.86 -13.01 16.29
CA ALA A 276 13.53 -12.11 17.24
C ALA A 276 12.74 -10.80 17.41
N PHE A 277 12.20 -10.25 16.31
CA PHE A 277 11.30 -9.11 16.37
C PHE A 277 10.03 -9.44 17.17
N LEU A 278 9.34 -10.55 16.82
CA LEU A 278 8.11 -10.94 17.52
C LEU A 278 8.34 -11.24 19.01
N ALA A 279 9.49 -11.84 19.36
CA ALA A 279 9.89 -12.10 20.74
C ALA A 279 9.87 -10.82 21.60
N ILE A 280 10.37 -9.71 21.06
CA ILE A 280 10.36 -8.41 21.73
C ILE A 280 8.94 -7.86 21.78
N GLU A 281 8.29 -7.79 20.61
CA GLU A 281 7.09 -6.99 20.43
C GLU A 281 5.81 -7.61 21.00
N TYR A 282 5.72 -8.94 20.99
CA TYR A 282 4.52 -9.66 21.47
C TYR A 282 4.72 -10.35 22.81
N PHE A 283 5.97 -10.62 23.22
CA PHE A 283 6.27 -11.45 24.39
C PHE A 283 7.20 -10.78 25.40
N ASN A 284 7.67 -9.55 25.14
CA ASN A 284 8.62 -8.82 25.99
C ASN A 284 9.94 -9.57 26.29
N ILE A 285 10.35 -10.47 25.40
CA ILE A 285 11.59 -11.23 25.51
C ILE A 285 12.71 -10.38 24.92
N ARG A 286 13.54 -9.78 25.78
CA ARG A 286 14.64 -8.92 25.33
C ARG A 286 15.83 -9.76 24.85
N PRO A 287 16.44 -9.43 23.70
CA PRO A 287 17.66 -10.09 23.25
C PRO A 287 18.82 -9.73 24.19
N GLN A 288 19.77 -10.65 24.36
CA GLN A 288 20.98 -10.42 25.16
C GLN A 288 21.90 -9.34 24.57
N LYS A 289 21.73 -8.98 23.29
CA LYS A 289 22.41 -7.86 22.63
C LYS A 289 21.36 -6.92 22.00
N PRO A 290 21.48 -5.60 22.16
CA PRO A 290 20.59 -4.65 21.48
C PRO A 290 20.80 -4.73 19.97
N VAL A 291 19.73 -4.90 19.22
CA VAL A 291 19.71 -4.94 17.75
C VAL A 291 18.66 -3.93 17.27
N ASN A 292 18.97 -3.11 16.26
CA ASN A 292 18.03 -2.15 15.65
C ASN A 292 17.05 -2.87 14.68
N LEU A 293 16.29 -3.83 15.23
CA LEU A 293 15.51 -4.81 14.47
C LEU A 293 14.41 -4.20 13.61
N LEU A 294 13.75 -3.13 14.06
CA LEU A 294 12.68 -2.50 13.29
C LEU A 294 13.24 -1.85 12.01
N GLN A 295 14.43 -1.26 12.08
CA GLN A 295 15.07 -0.66 10.91
C GLN A 295 15.60 -1.73 9.95
N ASP A 296 16.17 -2.81 10.48
CA ASP A 296 16.73 -3.91 9.66
C ASP A 296 15.64 -4.75 8.98
N MET A 297 14.52 -5.02 9.67
CA MET A 297 13.39 -5.75 9.10
C MET A 297 12.64 -4.90 8.08
N MET A 298 12.43 -3.61 8.38
CA MET A 298 11.90 -2.65 7.41
C MET A 298 12.86 -2.55 6.20
N ALA A 299 14.17 -2.44 6.42
CA ALA A 299 15.14 -2.46 5.32
C ALA A 299 15.15 -3.79 4.55
N GLY A 300 14.87 -4.93 5.19
CA GLY A 300 14.67 -6.22 4.51
C GLY A 300 13.40 -6.24 3.64
N PHE A 301 12.30 -5.67 4.12
CA PHE A 301 11.08 -5.43 3.32
C PHE A 301 11.27 -4.33 2.26
N PHE A 302 12.18 -3.37 2.45
CA PHE A 302 12.36 -2.19 1.60
C PHE A 302 13.57 -2.24 0.64
N ASN A 303 14.53 -3.14 0.86
CA ASN A 303 15.71 -3.38 -0.01
C ASN A 303 15.70 -4.78 -0.65
N GLY A 304 14.55 -5.48 -0.63
CA GLY A 304 14.39 -6.71 -1.41
C GLY A 304 14.55 -6.41 -2.89
N VAL A 305 15.63 -6.95 -3.48
CA VAL A 305 15.96 -6.95 -4.91
C VAL A 305 14.84 -7.57 -5.73
#